data_AF-G8TFV6-F1
#
_entry.id   AF-G8TFV6-F1
#
_cell.length_a   1.000
_cell.length_b   1.000
_cell.length_c   1.000
_cell.angle_alpha   90.00
_cell.angle_beta   90.00
_cell.angle_gamma   90.00
#
_symmetry.space_group_name_H-M   'P 1'
#
loop_
_entity.id
_entity.type
_entity.pdbx_description
1 polymer ?
#
loop_
_entity_poly.entity_id
_entity_poly.type
_entity_poly.pdbx_seq_one_letter_code
_entity_poly.pdbx_strand_id
1 'polypeptide(L)'
;MQDQTNLITSDTVSYLRIQTVEEAKHFFGPVAAAERVWRSAVYFDALLNSPRSRLGIGDHDRAEAYIFGNGVFPGKDHAAHRSHFPVSVKVMTIDELFIAPFEVVDLSAHADEFPWNTGGAEIYLHLTINRLVLHAQSKLVVKGNVFILNCLKATGANIGDNHAVIELGASSLVQPSIASRTMPMKQLNNNGHDGAAGEPLKQHSTPLGIRVSEASAASTGQKGGDGSKGADGSTGANGAMLFLSDLRFGELEGFQKQGLKIRAGAAPGFPGAVGGEGGAGGRGGNGAAGSVTPFGITKGAAGGFGGSGGNGGNGGRGGNGGLTCDVFVSVPHQKSVVFAIETYASPGGKGGDGGKGGQGGAAGIHGKFYEDDGSLTASLTGSAGANGLNGADGKTRNAPNVHIYERP
;
A
#
# COMPACT_ATOMS: atom_id res chain seq x y z
N MET A 1 -22.38 -49.71 -30.96
CA MET A 1 -23.37 -49.07 -30.08
C MET A 1 -23.05 -49.51 -28.66
N GLN A 2 -22.20 -48.75 -27.98
CA GLN A 2 -21.87 -48.93 -26.58
C GLN A 2 -22.45 -47.74 -25.83
N ASP A 3 -23.10 -48.05 -24.70
CA ASP A 3 -23.83 -47.16 -23.82
C ASP A 3 -23.14 -45.82 -23.59
N GLN A 4 -23.81 -44.76 -24.04
CA GLN A 4 -23.63 -43.42 -23.50
C GLN A 4 -24.14 -43.44 -22.07
N THR A 5 -23.22 -43.70 -21.15
CA THR A 5 -23.44 -43.52 -19.72
C THR A 5 -23.69 -42.04 -19.48
N ASN A 6 -24.90 -41.72 -19.05
CA ASN A 6 -25.26 -40.44 -18.44
C ASN A 6 -24.31 -40.16 -17.27
N LEU A 7 -23.24 -39.41 -17.54
CA LEU A 7 -22.47 -38.75 -16.49
C LEU A 7 -23.36 -37.63 -15.97
N ILE A 8 -24.04 -37.90 -14.86
CA ILE A 8 -24.64 -36.85 -14.04
C ILE A 8 -23.47 -36.03 -13.50
N THR A 9 -23.13 -34.95 -14.17
CA THR A 9 -22.14 -33.97 -13.68
C THR A 9 -22.78 -33.19 -12.55
N SER A 10 -22.57 -33.64 -11.32
CA SER A 10 -22.90 -32.85 -10.13
C SER A 10 -21.92 -31.71 -9.97
N ASP A 11 -22.39 -30.56 -9.51
CA ASP A 11 -21.52 -29.46 -9.07
C ASP A 11 -20.56 -29.96 -7.98
N THR A 12 -19.27 -29.67 -8.13
CA THR A 12 -18.23 -30.10 -7.18
C THR A 12 -17.27 -28.99 -6.85
N VAL A 13 -16.83 -28.97 -5.59
CA VAL A 13 -15.73 -28.12 -5.10
C VAL A 13 -14.71 -29.04 -4.43
N SER A 14 -13.44 -28.88 -4.80
CA SER A 14 -12.33 -29.58 -4.16
C SER A 14 -11.14 -28.65 -3.98
N TYR A 15 -10.28 -28.98 -3.04
CA TYR A 15 -9.07 -28.22 -2.73
C TYR A 15 -7.88 -29.14 -2.90
N LEU A 16 -6.87 -28.70 -3.65
CA LEU A 16 -5.66 -29.49 -3.88
C LEU A 16 -4.39 -28.64 -3.79
N ARG A 17 -3.27 -29.34 -3.66
CA ARG A 17 -1.92 -28.77 -3.67
C ARG A 17 -1.15 -29.31 -4.86
N ILE A 18 -0.78 -28.42 -5.79
CA ILE A 18 0.11 -28.77 -6.89
C ILE A 18 1.55 -28.61 -6.39
N GLN A 19 2.37 -29.63 -6.55
CA GLN A 19 3.70 -29.73 -5.94
C GLN A 19 4.80 -29.12 -6.80
N THR A 20 4.64 -29.10 -8.12
CA THR A 20 5.68 -28.62 -9.03
C THR A 20 5.15 -27.81 -10.20
N VAL A 21 6.04 -27.06 -10.84
CA VAL A 21 5.75 -26.29 -12.06
C VAL A 21 5.34 -27.21 -13.21
N GLU A 22 5.93 -28.40 -13.30
CA GLU A 22 5.57 -29.42 -14.31
C GLU A 22 4.15 -29.96 -14.10
N GLU A 23 3.79 -30.24 -12.84
CA GLU A 23 2.43 -30.64 -12.47
C GLU A 23 1.45 -29.51 -12.78
N ALA A 24 1.80 -28.25 -12.46
CA ALA A 24 0.99 -27.07 -12.80
C ALA A 24 0.78 -26.94 -14.32
N LYS A 25 1.83 -27.14 -15.13
CA LYS A 25 1.74 -27.11 -16.60
C LYS A 25 0.79 -28.16 -17.12
N HIS A 26 0.81 -29.37 -16.56
CA HIS A 26 -0.11 -30.42 -16.98
C HIS A 26 -1.55 -30.11 -16.55
N PHE A 27 -1.72 -29.70 -15.29
CA PHE A 27 -3.03 -29.47 -14.68
C PHE A 27 -3.76 -28.25 -15.28
N PHE A 28 -3.11 -27.09 -15.32
CA PHE A 28 -3.72 -25.86 -15.85
C PHE A 28 -3.72 -25.82 -17.37
N GLY A 29 -3.04 -26.76 -18.04
CA GLY A 29 -2.58 -26.59 -19.40
C GLY A 29 -3.24 -27.38 -20.53
N PRO A 30 -4.54 -27.76 -20.54
CA PRO A 30 -5.19 -28.23 -21.77
C PRO A 30 -5.41 -27.06 -22.76
N VAL A 31 -4.33 -26.33 -23.08
CA VAL A 31 -4.25 -25.28 -24.09
C VAL A 31 -3.70 -25.93 -25.36
N ALA A 32 -4.35 -25.69 -26.50
CA ALA A 32 -3.90 -26.22 -27.77
C ALA A 32 -2.45 -25.80 -28.07
N ALA A 33 -1.66 -26.68 -28.70
CA ALA A 33 -0.25 -26.40 -28.98
C ALA A 33 -0.06 -25.10 -29.80
N ALA A 34 -0.94 -24.86 -30.79
CA ALA A 34 -0.94 -23.64 -31.58
C ALA A 34 -1.18 -22.38 -30.72
N GLU A 35 -2.08 -22.45 -29.75
CA GLU A 35 -2.34 -21.35 -28.84
C GLU A 35 -1.15 -21.09 -27.91
N ARG A 36 -0.49 -22.13 -27.40
CA ARG A 36 0.73 -21.96 -26.60
C ARG A 36 1.84 -21.24 -27.37
N VAL A 37 2.02 -21.58 -28.64
CA VAL A 37 2.97 -20.89 -29.55
C VAL A 37 2.56 -19.42 -29.74
N TRP A 38 1.27 -19.16 -29.97
CA TRP A 38 0.77 -17.80 -30.11
C TRP A 38 0.96 -16.97 -28.84
N ARG A 39 0.63 -17.51 -27.65
CA ARG A 39 0.83 -16.83 -26.36
C ARG A 39 2.30 -16.49 -26.13
N SER A 40 3.21 -17.39 -26.52
CA SER A 40 4.65 -17.11 -26.50
C SER A 40 4.99 -15.91 -27.37
N ALA A 41 4.58 -15.91 -28.63
CA ALA A 41 4.90 -14.83 -29.57
C ALA A 41 4.31 -13.46 -29.17
N VAL A 42 3.09 -13.42 -28.63
CA VAL A 42 2.38 -12.17 -28.34
C VAL A 42 2.78 -11.55 -27.00
N TYR A 43 3.13 -12.37 -26.01
CA TYR A 43 3.40 -11.89 -24.65
C TYR A 43 4.73 -12.39 -24.09
N PHE A 44 4.90 -13.71 -23.97
CA PHE A 44 5.99 -14.24 -23.17
C PHE A 44 7.36 -13.93 -23.78
N ASP A 45 7.53 -13.96 -25.10
CA ASP A 45 8.83 -13.70 -25.74
C ASP A 45 9.33 -12.28 -25.45
N ALA A 46 8.45 -11.28 -25.52
CA ALA A 46 8.79 -9.90 -25.16
C ALA A 46 9.13 -9.77 -23.67
N LEU A 47 8.34 -10.42 -22.80
CA LEU A 47 8.56 -10.43 -21.36
C LEU A 47 9.90 -11.07 -20.99
N LEU A 48 10.22 -12.23 -21.58
CA LEU A 48 11.45 -13.00 -21.36
C LEU A 48 12.69 -12.24 -21.85
N ASN A 49 12.56 -11.43 -22.89
CA ASN A 49 13.65 -10.60 -23.41
C ASN A 49 13.79 -9.24 -22.70
N SER A 50 12.86 -8.89 -21.81
CA SER A 50 12.91 -7.62 -21.09
C SER A 50 13.96 -7.63 -19.97
N PRO A 51 14.48 -6.46 -19.53
CA PRO A 51 15.36 -6.39 -18.36
C PRO A 51 14.73 -6.95 -17.07
N ARG A 52 13.39 -6.95 -16.97
CA ARG A 52 12.65 -7.49 -15.84
C ARG A 52 12.86 -9.00 -15.68
N SER A 53 13.02 -9.74 -16.77
CA SER A 53 13.25 -11.19 -16.70
C SER A 53 14.55 -11.53 -15.96
N ARG A 54 15.50 -10.59 -15.84
CA ARG A 54 16.76 -10.78 -15.12
C ARG A 54 16.68 -10.51 -13.62
N LEU A 55 15.54 -10.02 -13.14
CA LEU A 55 15.28 -9.76 -11.72
C LEU A 55 14.61 -11.00 -11.09
N GLY A 56 14.57 -11.09 -9.76
CA GLY A 56 13.90 -12.19 -9.05
C GLY A 56 12.42 -12.34 -9.40
N ILE A 57 11.74 -11.26 -9.81
CA ILE A 57 10.36 -11.33 -10.32
C ILE A 57 10.26 -12.02 -11.70
N GLY A 58 11.35 -12.03 -12.46
CA GLY A 58 11.44 -12.71 -13.74
C GLY A 58 11.34 -14.23 -13.62
N ASP A 59 11.59 -14.78 -12.45
CA ASP A 59 11.44 -16.22 -12.16
C ASP A 59 9.95 -16.62 -12.25
N HIS A 60 9.04 -15.76 -11.77
CA HIS A 60 7.59 -15.94 -11.91
C HIS A 60 7.17 -15.85 -13.38
N ASP A 61 7.62 -14.79 -14.06
CA ASP A 61 7.34 -14.57 -15.48
C ASP A 61 7.74 -15.79 -16.35
N ARG A 62 8.86 -16.45 -16.02
CA ARG A 62 9.34 -17.68 -16.69
C ARG A 62 8.52 -18.92 -16.37
N ALA A 63 8.08 -19.08 -15.12
CA ALA A 63 7.21 -20.19 -14.75
C ALA A 63 5.83 -20.06 -15.43
N GLU A 64 5.24 -18.86 -15.46
CA GLU A 64 3.99 -18.61 -16.18
C GLU A 64 4.16 -18.89 -17.68
N ALA A 65 5.27 -18.46 -18.30
CA ALA A 65 5.58 -18.75 -19.70
C ALA A 65 5.67 -20.25 -19.99
N TYR A 66 6.20 -21.03 -19.05
CA TYR A 66 6.28 -22.49 -19.18
C TYR A 66 4.92 -23.18 -18.95
N ILE A 67 4.13 -22.73 -17.98
CA ILE A 67 2.83 -23.31 -17.62
C ILE A 67 1.78 -23.01 -18.69
N PHE A 68 1.63 -21.73 -19.07
CA PHE A 68 0.54 -21.25 -19.95
C PHE A 68 0.98 -21.02 -21.40
N GLY A 69 2.27 -20.82 -21.64
CA GLY A 69 2.85 -20.64 -22.97
C GLY A 69 3.56 -21.91 -23.47
N ASN A 70 4.44 -21.71 -24.46
CA ASN A 70 5.38 -22.72 -24.93
C ASN A 70 6.81 -22.41 -24.46
N GLY A 71 6.96 -21.74 -23.31
CA GLY A 71 8.26 -21.36 -22.76
C GLY A 71 9.07 -22.57 -22.26
N VAL A 72 10.36 -22.32 -22.02
CA VAL A 72 11.27 -23.25 -21.35
C VAL A 72 11.46 -22.79 -19.91
N PHE A 73 11.38 -23.70 -18.94
CA PHE A 73 11.68 -23.40 -17.54
C PHE A 73 13.15 -23.70 -17.25
N PRO A 74 13.99 -22.68 -16.97
CA PRO A 74 15.42 -22.90 -16.75
C PRO A 74 15.72 -23.66 -15.45
N GLY A 75 16.66 -24.60 -15.52
CA GLY A 75 17.13 -25.40 -14.37
C GLY A 75 17.52 -24.57 -13.14
N LYS A 76 18.09 -23.37 -13.35
CA LYS A 76 18.52 -22.45 -12.29
C LYS A 76 17.36 -21.88 -11.45
N ASP A 77 16.14 -21.85 -11.99
CA ASP A 77 14.98 -21.23 -11.33
C ASP A 77 14.23 -22.21 -10.44
N HIS A 78 14.51 -23.52 -10.54
CA HIS A 78 13.87 -24.54 -9.71
C HIS A 78 14.12 -24.31 -8.21
N ALA A 79 15.31 -23.83 -7.83
CA ALA A 79 15.63 -23.56 -6.44
C ALA A 79 14.80 -22.41 -5.87
N ALA A 80 14.61 -21.34 -6.64
CA ALA A 80 13.76 -20.21 -6.25
C ALA A 80 12.28 -20.62 -6.18
N HIS A 81 11.80 -21.39 -7.16
CA HIS A 81 10.41 -21.86 -7.22
C HIS A 81 10.01 -22.88 -6.16
N ARG A 82 10.96 -23.62 -5.57
CA ARG A 82 10.67 -24.49 -4.41
C ARG A 82 10.05 -23.74 -3.22
N SER A 83 10.26 -22.43 -3.11
CA SER A 83 9.64 -21.61 -2.06
C SER A 83 8.20 -21.19 -2.38
N HIS A 84 7.79 -21.26 -3.65
CA HIS A 84 6.45 -20.93 -4.12
C HIS A 84 5.52 -22.14 -4.21
N PHE A 85 6.08 -23.35 -4.25
CA PHE A 85 5.34 -24.60 -4.26
C PHE A 85 5.38 -25.29 -2.88
N PRO A 86 4.31 -26.00 -2.48
CA PRO A 86 3.11 -26.27 -3.27
C PRO A 86 2.16 -25.07 -3.39
N VAL A 87 1.57 -24.88 -4.56
CA VAL A 87 0.51 -23.88 -4.77
C VAL A 87 -0.85 -24.42 -4.35
N SER A 88 -1.68 -23.56 -3.75
CA SER A 88 -3.02 -23.94 -3.29
C SER A 88 -4.04 -23.66 -4.37
N VAL A 89 -4.84 -24.67 -4.73
CA VAL A 89 -5.81 -24.59 -5.84
C VAL A 89 -7.21 -24.95 -5.34
N LYS A 90 -8.16 -24.04 -5.53
CA LYS A 90 -9.60 -24.34 -5.44
C LYS A 90 -10.07 -24.77 -6.82
N VAL A 91 -10.62 -25.97 -6.92
CA VAL A 91 -11.13 -26.54 -8.16
C VAL A 91 -12.64 -26.63 -8.07
N MET A 92 -13.32 -26.04 -9.04
CA MET A 92 -14.77 -26.01 -9.13
C MET A 92 -15.21 -26.56 -10.48
N THR A 93 -16.17 -27.48 -10.47
CA THR A 93 -16.90 -27.88 -11.67
C THR A 93 -18.36 -27.58 -11.45
N ILE A 94 -18.96 -26.79 -12.36
CA ILE A 94 -20.36 -26.41 -12.32
C ILE A 94 -21.01 -26.89 -13.62
N ASP A 95 -22.13 -27.58 -13.53
CA ASP A 95 -22.87 -28.03 -14.71
C ASP A 95 -23.53 -26.84 -15.40
N GLU A 96 -24.37 -26.09 -14.69
CA GLU A 96 -24.98 -24.87 -15.21
C GLU A 96 -24.85 -23.72 -14.21
N LEU A 97 -24.15 -22.65 -14.61
CA LEU A 97 -24.12 -21.39 -13.87
C LEU A 97 -25.00 -20.37 -14.58
N PHE A 98 -26.12 -20.04 -13.94
CA PHE A 98 -27.01 -18.96 -14.37
C PHE A 98 -26.74 -17.70 -13.54
N ILE A 99 -26.53 -16.57 -14.21
CA ILE A 99 -26.39 -15.26 -13.55
C ILE A 99 -27.49 -14.33 -14.05
N ALA A 100 -28.42 -14.02 -13.14
CA ALA A 100 -29.61 -13.22 -13.41
C ALA A 100 -29.26 -11.75 -13.73
N PRO A 101 -30.21 -10.98 -14.29
CA PRO A 101 -30.00 -9.55 -14.48
C PRO A 101 -29.63 -8.86 -13.16
N PHE A 102 -28.60 -8.00 -13.20
CA PHE A 102 -28.06 -7.26 -12.04
C PHE A 102 -27.43 -8.12 -10.94
N GLU A 103 -27.41 -9.44 -11.07
CA GLU A 103 -26.79 -10.32 -10.10
C GLU A 103 -25.26 -10.27 -10.21
N VAL A 104 -24.61 -10.32 -9.04
CA VAL A 104 -23.15 -10.38 -8.91
C VAL A 104 -22.79 -11.70 -8.23
N VAL A 105 -22.11 -12.57 -8.96
CA VAL A 105 -21.57 -13.83 -8.43
C VAL A 105 -20.07 -13.64 -8.25
N ASP A 106 -19.60 -13.65 -7.00
CA ASP A 106 -18.18 -13.61 -6.65
C ASP A 106 -17.69 -15.03 -6.38
N LEU A 107 -16.75 -15.51 -7.19
CA LEU A 107 -16.16 -16.85 -7.08
C LEU A 107 -14.71 -16.83 -6.58
N SER A 108 -14.26 -15.69 -6.03
CA SER A 108 -12.92 -15.56 -5.48
C SER A 108 -12.61 -16.68 -4.47
N ALA A 109 -11.36 -17.13 -4.45
CA ALA A 109 -10.86 -18.09 -3.48
C ALA A 109 -10.05 -17.38 -2.39
N HIS A 110 -10.34 -17.69 -1.14
CA HIS A 110 -9.75 -17.11 0.05
C HIS A 110 -8.93 -18.14 0.84
N ALA A 111 -7.94 -17.66 1.58
CA ALA A 111 -6.99 -18.51 2.30
C ALA A 111 -7.65 -19.38 3.38
N ASP A 112 -8.71 -18.88 4.00
CA ASP A 112 -9.47 -19.52 5.07
C ASP A 112 -10.40 -20.64 4.59
N GLU A 113 -10.62 -20.77 3.28
CA GLU A 113 -11.37 -21.89 2.69
C GLU A 113 -10.55 -23.19 2.64
N PHE A 114 -9.23 -23.09 2.69
CA PHE A 114 -8.35 -24.24 2.54
C PHE A 114 -8.18 -24.98 3.86
N PRO A 115 -8.13 -26.33 3.86
CA PRO A 115 -7.91 -27.12 5.07
C PRO A 115 -6.45 -27.06 5.56
N TRP A 116 -5.63 -26.19 4.98
CA TRP A 116 -4.23 -25.95 5.36
C TRP A 116 -3.90 -24.47 5.29
N ASN A 117 -2.86 -24.07 6.00
CA ASN A 117 -2.32 -22.71 5.88
C ASN A 117 -1.72 -22.50 4.47
N THR A 118 -2.19 -21.47 3.76
CA THR A 118 -1.70 -21.08 2.44
C THR A 118 -0.45 -20.18 2.50
N GLY A 119 -0.04 -19.74 3.70
CA GLY A 119 1.22 -19.01 3.91
C GLY A 119 1.30 -17.64 3.24
N GLY A 120 0.16 -17.06 2.82
CA GLY A 120 0.13 -15.84 2.01
C GLY A 120 0.61 -16.07 0.56
N ALA A 121 0.76 -17.32 0.13
CA ALA A 121 1.07 -17.69 -1.24
C ALA A 121 -0.11 -17.38 -2.19
N GLU A 122 0.21 -17.33 -3.48
CA GLU A 122 -0.76 -17.17 -4.55
C GLU A 122 -1.78 -18.32 -4.52
N ILE A 123 -3.07 -17.96 -4.56
CA ILE A 123 -4.17 -18.91 -4.60
C ILE A 123 -4.66 -19.02 -6.04
N TYR A 124 -4.74 -20.24 -6.54
CA TYR A 124 -5.24 -20.55 -7.88
C TYR A 124 -6.71 -20.95 -7.79
N LEU A 125 -7.51 -20.45 -8.74
CA LEU A 125 -8.89 -20.86 -8.94
C LEU A 125 -9.01 -21.52 -10.31
N HIS A 126 -9.36 -22.80 -10.33
CA HIS A 126 -9.61 -23.55 -11.55
C HIS A 126 -11.10 -23.88 -11.66
N LEU A 127 -11.79 -23.20 -12.56
CA LEU A 127 -13.23 -23.27 -12.73
C LEU A 127 -13.58 -23.90 -14.08
N THR A 128 -14.31 -25.01 -14.06
CA THR A 128 -14.93 -25.61 -15.24
C THR A 128 -16.43 -25.36 -15.16
N ILE A 129 -17.02 -24.81 -16.23
CA ILE A 129 -18.47 -24.61 -16.35
C ILE A 129 -18.94 -25.27 -17.65
N ASN A 130 -19.90 -26.20 -17.57
CA ASN A 130 -20.45 -26.79 -18.80
C ASN A 130 -21.32 -25.76 -19.53
N ARG A 131 -22.23 -25.10 -18.82
CA ARG A 131 -23.10 -24.06 -19.37
C ARG A 131 -23.12 -22.80 -18.52
N LEU A 132 -22.64 -21.69 -19.07
CA LEU A 132 -22.68 -20.36 -18.45
C LEU A 132 -23.76 -19.51 -19.13
N VAL A 133 -24.80 -19.11 -18.39
CA VAL A 133 -25.86 -18.24 -18.90
C VAL A 133 -25.74 -16.88 -18.25
N LEU A 134 -25.47 -15.86 -19.08
CA LEU A 134 -25.27 -14.49 -18.62
C LEU A 134 -26.41 -13.60 -19.13
N HIS A 135 -27.11 -12.95 -18.22
CA HIS A 135 -28.05 -11.89 -18.56
C HIS A 135 -27.42 -10.51 -18.73
N ALA A 136 -28.16 -9.59 -19.33
CA ALA A 136 -27.79 -8.17 -19.34
C ALA A 136 -27.49 -7.67 -17.92
N GLN A 137 -26.40 -6.93 -17.76
CA GLN A 137 -25.99 -6.30 -16.50
C GLN A 137 -25.63 -7.28 -15.37
N SER A 138 -25.54 -8.58 -15.67
CA SER A 138 -25.00 -9.56 -14.74
C SER A 138 -23.48 -9.43 -14.61
N LYS A 139 -22.93 -9.92 -13.50
CA LYS A 139 -21.49 -9.85 -13.22
C LYS A 139 -20.97 -11.14 -12.59
N LEU A 140 -19.90 -11.68 -13.18
CA LEU A 140 -19.03 -12.67 -12.57
C LEU A 140 -17.75 -11.98 -12.06
N VAL A 141 -17.37 -12.21 -10.81
CA VAL A 141 -16.23 -11.55 -10.15
C VAL A 141 -15.22 -12.59 -9.68
N VAL A 142 -13.92 -12.33 -9.92
CA VAL A 142 -12.80 -13.07 -9.32
C VAL A 142 -11.72 -12.07 -8.91
N LYS A 143 -11.28 -12.15 -7.65
CA LYS A 143 -10.35 -11.19 -7.06
C LYS A 143 -9.20 -11.88 -6.33
N GLY A 144 -7.97 -11.49 -6.68
CA GLY A 144 -6.77 -11.93 -5.96
C GLY A 144 -6.41 -13.39 -6.17
N ASN A 145 -6.85 -14.00 -7.27
CA ASN A 145 -6.50 -15.37 -7.65
C ASN A 145 -5.84 -15.40 -9.02
N VAL A 146 -4.92 -16.35 -9.22
CA VAL A 146 -4.60 -16.81 -10.58
C VAL A 146 -5.81 -17.59 -11.06
N PHE A 147 -6.48 -17.10 -12.11
CA PHE A 147 -7.80 -17.61 -12.49
C PHE A 147 -7.75 -18.36 -13.81
N ILE A 148 -8.23 -19.60 -13.81
CA ILE A 148 -8.38 -20.42 -15.00
C ILE A 148 -9.85 -20.77 -15.14
N LEU A 149 -10.48 -20.36 -16.25
CA LEU A 149 -11.84 -20.69 -16.60
C LEU A 149 -11.85 -21.58 -17.85
N ASN A 150 -12.47 -22.75 -17.75
CA ASN A 150 -12.87 -23.59 -18.89
C ASN A 150 -14.39 -23.58 -18.98
N CYS A 151 -14.95 -22.75 -19.85
CA CYS A 151 -16.38 -22.70 -20.11
C CYS A 151 -16.69 -23.45 -21.41
N LEU A 152 -17.42 -24.56 -21.35
CA LEU A 152 -17.76 -25.33 -22.56
C LEU A 152 -18.76 -24.57 -23.44
N LYS A 153 -19.78 -23.96 -22.86
CA LYS A 153 -20.76 -23.14 -23.58
C LYS A 153 -21.16 -21.91 -22.77
N ALA A 154 -20.98 -20.72 -23.35
CA ALA A 154 -21.50 -19.49 -22.79
C ALA A 154 -22.64 -18.94 -23.67
N THR A 155 -23.74 -18.56 -23.03
CA THR A 155 -24.94 -18.02 -23.68
C THR A 155 -25.27 -16.63 -23.14
N GLY A 156 -25.39 -15.66 -24.04
CA GLY A 156 -25.96 -14.34 -23.73
C GLY A 156 -27.49 -14.41 -23.76
N ALA A 157 -28.13 -14.28 -22.60
CA ALA A 157 -29.58 -14.29 -22.48
C ALA A 157 -30.11 -12.85 -22.37
N ASN A 158 -30.85 -12.39 -23.38
CA ASN A 158 -31.46 -11.05 -23.42
C ASN A 158 -30.43 -9.91 -23.19
N ILE A 159 -29.26 -9.99 -23.83
CA ILE A 159 -28.20 -8.99 -23.68
C ILE A 159 -28.64 -7.59 -24.19
N GLY A 160 -29.55 -7.52 -25.18
CA GLY A 160 -30.19 -6.24 -25.59
C GLY A 160 -29.18 -5.26 -26.17
N ASP A 161 -29.11 -4.01 -25.71
CA ASP A 161 -27.97 -3.09 -25.97
C ASP A 161 -26.98 -3.03 -24.78
N ASN A 162 -27.21 -3.87 -23.78
CA ASN A 162 -26.42 -3.93 -22.55
C ASN A 162 -25.27 -4.94 -22.70
N HIS A 163 -24.58 -5.18 -21.59
CA HIS A 163 -23.48 -6.15 -21.52
C HIS A 163 -23.54 -6.94 -20.21
N ALA A 164 -23.11 -8.19 -20.26
CA ALA A 164 -22.68 -8.93 -19.07
C ALA A 164 -21.22 -8.57 -18.76
N VAL A 165 -20.78 -8.77 -17.51
CA VAL A 165 -19.42 -8.42 -17.07
C VAL A 165 -18.70 -9.61 -16.46
N ILE A 166 -17.45 -9.83 -16.86
CA ILE A 166 -16.48 -10.61 -16.09
C ILE A 166 -15.48 -9.60 -15.51
N GLU A 167 -15.41 -9.51 -14.20
CA GLU A 167 -14.56 -8.57 -13.47
C GLU A 167 -13.42 -9.32 -12.77
N LEU A 168 -12.20 -8.97 -13.15
CA LEU A 168 -10.95 -9.52 -12.64
C LEU A 168 -10.25 -8.44 -11.83
N GLY A 169 -10.04 -8.68 -10.54
CA GLY A 169 -9.50 -7.68 -9.64
C GLY A 169 -8.37 -8.18 -8.74
N ALA A 170 -7.73 -7.24 -8.07
CA ALA A 170 -6.94 -7.58 -6.90
C ALA A 170 -7.86 -7.87 -5.70
N SER A 171 -7.36 -8.66 -4.74
CA SER A 171 -8.08 -8.88 -3.49
C SER A 171 -8.25 -7.55 -2.75
N SER A 172 -9.46 -7.31 -2.21
CA SER A 172 -9.70 -6.22 -1.24
C SER A 172 -9.06 -6.50 0.11
N LEU A 173 -8.62 -7.74 0.36
CA LEU A 173 -7.85 -8.09 1.53
C LEU A 173 -6.45 -7.47 1.37
N VAL A 174 -6.30 -6.28 1.94
CA VAL A 174 -5.00 -5.77 2.41
C VAL A 174 -4.31 -6.97 3.07
N GLN A 175 -3.18 -7.43 2.54
CA GLN A 175 -2.46 -8.52 3.20
C GLN A 175 -2.31 -8.12 4.69
N PRO A 176 -2.85 -8.89 5.64
CA PRO A 176 -3.02 -8.45 7.02
C PRO A 176 -1.69 -8.11 7.72
N SER A 177 -0.56 -8.56 7.16
CA SER A 177 0.78 -8.14 7.59
C SER A 177 1.06 -6.65 7.43
N ILE A 178 0.29 -5.92 6.63
CA ILE A 178 0.51 -4.50 6.31
C ILE A 178 -0.50 -3.58 7.01
N ALA A 179 -1.67 -4.09 7.40
CA ALA A 179 -2.73 -3.31 8.03
C ALA A 179 -2.38 -2.78 9.44
N SER A 180 -1.30 -3.27 10.07
CA SER A 180 -0.92 -2.85 11.44
C SER A 180 -0.14 -1.53 11.53
N ARG A 181 0.14 -0.84 10.41
CA ARG A 181 1.00 0.38 10.40
C ARG A 181 0.28 1.69 10.06
N THR A 182 -1.05 1.69 10.02
CA THR A 182 -1.86 2.84 9.55
C THR A 182 -2.21 3.89 10.59
N MET A 183 -1.95 3.66 11.86
CA MET A 183 -2.14 4.72 12.84
C MET A 183 -0.76 5.35 13.10
N PRO A 184 -0.50 6.60 12.68
CA PRO A 184 0.57 7.35 13.31
C PRO A 184 0.26 7.26 14.79
N MET A 185 1.15 6.66 15.58
CA MET A 185 1.14 6.97 17.00
C MET A 185 1.20 8.50 17.00
N LYS A 186 0.13 9.16 17.43
CA LYS A 186 0.22 10.50 18.00
C LYS A 186 1.14 10.33 19.19
N GLN A 187 2.44 10.22 18.91
CA GLN A 187 3.46 10.40 19.91
C GLN A 187 3.17 11.80 20.39
N LEU A 188 2.71 11.88 21.63
CA LEU A 188 2.61 13.13 22.35
C LEU A 188 3.97 13.79 22.19
N ASN A 189 3.99 14.85 21.38
CA ASN A 189 5.16 15.69 21.27
C ASN A 189 5.31 16.37 22.62
N ASN A 190 6.50 16.26 23.19
CA ASN A 190 6.79 16.86 24.47
C ASN A 190 7.27 18.29 24.19
N ASN A 191 6.47 19.26 24.62
CA ASN A 191 6.93 20.63 24.71
C ASN A 191 8.11 20.70 25.67
N GLY A 192 9.03 21.60 25.39
CA GLY A 192 10.08 21.98 26.31
C GLY A 192 9.48 22.52 27.60
N HIS A 193 10.07 22.17 28.73
CA HIS A 193 9.68 22.76 30.01
C HIS A 193 10.14 24.21 30.08
N ASP A 194 9.37 25.07 30.75
CA ASP A 194 9.86 26.42 31.04
C ASP A 194 11.05 26.36 32.00
N GLY A 195 11.97 27.31 31.87
CA GLY A 195 13.09 27.50 32.78
C GLY A 195 12.61 28.13 34.08
N ALA A 196 13.13 27.68 35.22
CA ALA A 196 12.84 28.31 36.50
C ALA A 196 13.38 29.75 36.56
N ALA A 197 12.63 30.64 37.20
CA ALA A 197 13.12 31.97 37.53
C ALA A 197 14.30 31.88 38.50
N GLY A 198 15.22 32.84 38.40
CA GLY A 198 16.35 32.95 39.32
C GLY A 198 15.92 33.30 40.74
N GLU A 199 16.67 32.81 41.72
CA GLU A 199 16.44 33.10 43.13
C GLU A 199 16.57 34.61 43.41
N PRO A 200 15.62 35.21 44.15
CA PRO A 200 15.71 36.60 44.56
C PRO A 200 17.03 36.92 45.27
N LEU A 201 17.55 38.12 45.07
CA LEU A 201 18.75 38.57 45.77
C LEU A 201 18.49 38.63 47.28
N LYS A 202 19.44 38.14 48.07
CA LYS A 202 19.30 38.09 49.54
C LYS A 202 19.39 39.48 50.12
N GLN A 203 18.47 39.81 51.02
CA GLN A 203 18.41 41.10 51.67
C GLN A 203 18.80 40.96 53.14
N HIS A 204 19.63 41.89 53.61
CA HIS A 204 20.10 41.98 54.99
C HIS A 204 19.78 43.36 55.55
N SER A 205 19.04 43.42 56.65
CA SER A 205 18.79 44.67 57.35
C SER A 205 20.04 45.10 58.14
N THR A 206 20.41 46.37 58.04
CA THR A 206 21.50 46.97 58.82
C THR A 206 21.02 48.29 59.44
N PRO A 207 21.70 48.80 60.49
CA PRO A 207 21.37 50.11 61.08
C PRO A 207 21.45 51.30 60.10
N LEU A 208 22.11 51.12 58.94
CA LEU A 208 22.29 52.13 57.90
C LEU A 208 21.37 51.87 56.68
N GLY A 209 20.44 50.90 56.78
CA GLY A 209 19.49 50.52 55.72
C GLY A 209 19.64 49.08 55.24
N ILE A 210 18.87 48.72 54.21
CA ILE A 210 18.91 47.37 53.62
C ILE A 210 20.17 47.23 52.74
N ARG A 211 20.92 46.16 52.94
CA ARG A 211 21.95 45.67 52.01
C ARG A 211 21.40 44.52 51.18
N VAL A 212 21.71 44.50 49.90
CA VAL A 212 21.34 43.40 49.00
C VAL A 212 22.62 42.72 48.54
N SER A 213 22.65 41.38 48.62
CA SER A 213 23.78 40.58 48.15
C SER A 213 23.91 40.69 46.64
N GLU A 214 25.13 40.57 46.12
CA GLU A 214 25.35 40.45 44.69
C GLU A 214 24.62 39.22 44.11
N ALA A 215 24.29 39.30 42.82
CA ALA A 215 23.67 38.20 42.10
C ALA A 215 24.60 36.99 42.06
N SER A 216 24.04 35.82 42.32
CA SER A 216 24.74 34.54 42.16
C SER A 216 24.29 33.85 40.87
N ALA A 217 24.95 32.75 40.50
CA ALA A 217 24.49 31.89 39.40
C ALA A 217 23.04 31.41 39.60
N ALA A 218 22.62 31.15 40.85
CA ALA A 218 21.25 30.76 41.18
C ALA A 218 20.23 31.89 40.95
N SER A 219 20.69 33.15 40.91
CA SER A 219 19.86 34.32 40.64
C SER A 219 19.58 34.53 39.15
N THR A 220 20.26 33.79 38.28
CA THR A 220 20.05 33.82 36.82
C THR A 220 18.88 32.92 36.44
N GLY A 221 18.02 33.38 35.55
CA GLY A 221 16.94 32.56 35.02
C GLY A 221 17.46 31.34 34.27
N GLN A 222 16.83 30.18 34.46
CA GLN A 222 17.25 28.96 33.76
C GLN A 222 16.80 28.96 32.30
N LYS A 223 17.54 28.27 31.44
CA LYS A 223 17.14 28.04 30.05
C LYS A 223 15.85 27.18 30.01
N GLY A 224 14.92 27.55 29.13
CA GLY A 224 13.78 26.70 28.79
C GLY A 224 14.21 25.47 27.98
N GLY A 225 13.59 24.32 28.23
CA GLY A 225 13.84 23.09 27.51
C GLY A 225 13.48 23.20 26.03
N ASP A 226 14.17 22.46 25.17
CA ASP A 226 13.84 22.41 23.74
C ASP A 226 12.63 21.47 23.51
N GLY A 227 11.81 21.78 22.51
CA GLY A 227 10.69 20.94 22.10
C GLY A 227 11.14 19.69 21.34
N SER A 228 10.41 18.59 21.49
CA SER A 228 10.74 17.33 20.81
C SER A 228 10.49 17.40 19.30
N LYS A 229 11.32 16.73 18.49
CA LYS A 229 11.04 16.50 17.07
C LYS A 229 9.74 15.69 16.88
N GLY A 230 8.93 16.05 15.89
CA GLY A 230 7.80 15.25 15.45
C GLY A 230 8.23 13.94 14.76
N ALA A 231 7.42 12.90 14.89
CA ALA A 231 7.67 11.59 14.28
C ALA A 231 7.45 11.64 12.76
N ASP A 232 8.29 10.95 11.98
CA ASP A 232 8.08 10.84 10.54
C ASP A 232 6.87 9.92 10.23
N GLY A 233 6.14 10.25 9.18
CA GLY A 233 5.00 9.46 8.70
C GLY A 233 5.45 8.13 8.10
N SER A 234 4.64 7.09 8.30
CA SER A 234 4.88 5.77 7.72
C SER A 234 4.61 5.75 6.21
N THR A 235 5.37 4.91 5.49
CA THR A 235 5.14 4.68 4.07
C THR A 235 3.83 3.91 3.85
N GLY A 236 3.05 4.35 2.87
CA GLY A 236 1.83 3.69 2.42
C GLY A 236 2.12 2.34 1.78
N ALA A 237 1.20 1.41 1.97
CA ALA A 237 1.26 0.07 1.40
C ALA A 237 1.13 0.09 -0.13
N ASN A 238 1.85 -0.78 -0.83
CA ASN A 238 1.59 -0.98 -2.26
C ASN A 238 0.20 -1.59 -2.48
N GLY A 239 -0.39 -1.31 -3.63
CA GLY A 239 -1.63 -1.95 -4.06
C GLY A 239 -1.47 -3.45 -4.30
N ALA A 240 -2.54 -4.21 -4.04
CA ALA A 240 -2.57 -5.64 -4.31
C ALA A 240 -2.52 -5.92 -5.83
N MET A 241 -1.87 -7.02 -6.20
CA MET A 241 -1.63 -7.42 -7.57
C MET A 241 -2.89 -8.01 -8.24
N LEU A 242 -3.04 -7.76 -9.53
CA LEU A 242 -3.89 -8.58 -10.41
C LEU A 242 -3.04 -9.73 -10.94
N PHE A 243 -3.46 -10.96 -10.65
CA PHE A 243 -2.79 -12.16 -11.13
C PHE A 243 -3.28 -12.55 -12.54
N LEU A 244 -2.53 -13.45 -13.18
CA LEU A 244 -2.85 -13.95 -14.52
C LEU A 244 -4.26 -14.56 -14.55
N SER A 245 -4.99 -14.29 -15.62
CA SER A 245 -6.28 -14.90 -15.88
C SER A 245 -6.31 -15.55 -17.27
N ASP A 246 -6.80 -16.77 -17.34
CA ASP A 246 -6.88 -17.59 -18.54
C ASP A 246 -8.33 -18.05 -18.75
N LEU A 247 -9.03 -17.37 -19.66
CA LEU A 247 -10.46 -17.54 -19.89
C LEU A 247 -10.68 -18.29 -21.21
N ARG A 248 -11.23 -19.50 -21.16
CA ARG A 248 -11.39 -20.37 -22.33
C ARG A 248 -12.87 -20.64 -22.58
N PHE A 249 -13.37 -20.20 -23.73
CA PHE A 249 -14.75 -20.37 -24.14
C PHE A 249 -14.86 -21.35 -25.30
N GLY A 250 -15.57 -22.45 -25.08
CA GLY A 250 -15.86 -23.53 -26.02
C GLY A 250 -16.83 -23.11 -27.12
N GLU A 251 -18.05 -22.74 -26.75
CA GLU A 251 -19.10 -22.18 -27.62
C GLU A 251 -19.56 -20.81 -27.09
N LEU A 252 -19.90 -19.90 -28.02
CA LEU A 252 -20.42 -18.56 -27.72
C LEU A 252 -21.68 -18.27 -28.54
N GLU A 253 -22.82 -18.23 -27.86
CA GLU A 253 -24.16 -18.05 -28.45
C GLU A 253 -24.94 -16.93 -27.76
N GLY A 254 -25.92 -16.36 -28.44
CA GLY A 254 -26.79 -15.32 -27.87
C GLY A 254 -26.12 -13.98 -27.54
N PHE A 255 -24.80 -13.87 -27.74
CA PHE A 255 -24.08 -12.61 -27.62
C PHE A 255 -24.05 -11.85 -28.94
N GLN A 256 -24.34 -10.56 -28.87
CA GLN A 256 -24.04 -9.60 -29.91
C GLN A 256 -22.59 -9.09 -29.81
N LYS A 257 -22.20 -8.24 -30.76
CA LYS A 257 -20.93 -7.52 -30.71
C LYS A 257 -20.83 -6.76 -29.38
N GLN A 258 -19.72 -6.94 -28.65
CA GLN A 258 -19.46 -6.31 -27.35
C GLN A 258 -20.49 -6.66 -26.24
N GLY A 259 -21.26 -7.74 -26.40
CA GLY A 259 -22.25 -8.19 -25.42
C GLY A 259 -21.66 -8.75 -24.12
N LEU A 260 -20.37 -9.10 -24.11
CA LEU A 260 -19.64 -9.53 -22.91
C LEU A 260 -18.46 -8.60 -22.66
N LYS A 261 -18.38 -8.02 -21.48
CA LYS A 261 -17.31 -7.11 -21.09
C LYS A 261 -16.32 -7.78 -20.15
N ILE A 262 -15.04 -7.67 -20.43
CA ILE A 262 -13.96 -8.03 -19.51
C ILE A 262 -13.45 -6.74 -18.86
N ARG A 263 -13.54 -6.69 -17.53
CA ARG A 263 -12.99 -5.62 -16.69
C ARG A 263 -11.80 -6.14 -15.90
N ALA A 264 -10.67 -5.47 -15.97
CA ALA A 264 -9.47 -5.92 -15.27
C ALA A 264 -8.63 -4.77 -14.69
N GLY A 265 -8.18 -4.90 -13.45
CA GLY A 265 -7.30 -3.92 -12.81
C GLY A 265 -6.74 -4.38 -11.46
N ALA A 266 -5.52 -3.94 -11.15
CA ALA A 266 -4.93 -4.13 -9.83
C ALA A 266 -5.42 -3.05 -8.84
N ALA A 267 -5.25 -3.30 -7.53
CA ALA A 267 -5.68 -2.35 -6.51
C ALA A 267 -4.74 -1.14 -6.44
N PRO A 268 -5.22 0.05 -6.06
CA PRO A 268 -4.41 1.26 -5.90
C PRO A 268 -3.43 1.14 -4.73
N GLY A 269 -2.38 1.95 -4.75
CA GLY A 269 -1.49 2.14 -3.60
C GLY A 269 -2.18 2.91 -2.47
N PHE A 270 -1.81 2.60 -1.23
CA PHE A 270 -2.33 3.28 -0.04
C PHE A 270 -1.57 4.59 0.22
N PRO A 271 -2.24 5.59 0.82
CA PRO A 271 -1.58 6.85 1.15
C PRO A 271 -0.49 6.66 2.21
N GLY A 272 0.53 7.53 2.17
CA GLY A 272 1.49 7.67 3.26
C GLY A 272 0.88 8.41 4.45
N ALA A 273 1.37 8.14 5.66
CA ALA A 273 0.87 8.82 6.86
C ALA A 273 1.43 10.23 6.97
N VAL A 274 0.68 11.11 7.65
CA VAL A 274 1.10 12.48 7.94
C VAL A 274 2.24 12.48 8.97
N GLY A 275 3.22 13.38 8.80
CA GLY A 275 4.28 13.60 9.78
C GLY A 275 3.77 14.31 11.04
N GLY A 276 4.34 13.96 12.20
CA GLY A 276 3.99 14.54 13.49
C GLY A 276 4.48 15.98 13.65
N GLU A 277 3.78 16.77 14.45
CA GLU A 277 4.18 18.15 14.75
C GLU A 277 5.36 18.18 15.74
N GLY A 278 6.27 19.13 15.56
CA GLY A 278 7.32 19.42 16.53
C GLY A 278 6.76 20.09 17.78
N GLY A 279 7.31 19.73 18.95
CA GLY A 279 6.95 20.36 20.23
C GLY A 279 7.43 21.80 20.31
N ALA A 280 6.71 22.65 21.03
CA ALA A 280 7.16 24.01 21.30
C ALA A 280 8.35 24.01 22.27
N GLY A 281 9.27 24.96 22.12
CA GLY A 281 10.32 25.22 23.10
C GLY A 281 9.76 25.93 24.34
N GLY A 282 10.29 25.59 25.51
CA GLY A 282 9.93 26.22 26.78
C GLY A 282 10.51 27.63 26.90
N ARG A 283 9.85 28.50 27.66
CA ARG A 283 10.32 29.87 27.90
C ARG A 283 11.52 29.87 28.83
N GLY A 284 12.43 30.82 28.66
CA GLY A 284 13.49 31.07 29.62
C GLY A 284 12.94 31.65 30.92
N GLY A 285 13.53 31.28 32.06
CA GLY A 285 13.19 31.84 33.36
C GLY A 285 13.64 33.30 33.47
N ASN A 286 12.94 34.11 34.25
CA ASN A 286 13.36 35.50 34.48
C ASN A 286 14.55 35.58 35.44
N GLY A 287 15.42 36.56 35.25
CA GLY A 287 16.51 36.87 36.19
C GLY A 287 16.00 37.63 37.41
N ALA A 288 16.70 37.47 38.55
CA ALA A 288 16.37 38.19 39.77
C ALA A 288 16.55 39.70 39.60
N ALA A 289 15.60 40.50 40.09
CA ALA A 289 15.68 41.94 40.04
C ALA A 289 16.75 42.50 41.00
N GLY A 290 17.54 43.45 40.52
CA GLY A 290 18.42 44.27 41.34
C GLY A 290 17.65 45.29 42.18
N SER A 291 18.36 46.06 43.00
CA SER A 291 17.77 47.04 43.90
C SER A 291 18.65 48.27 44.08
N VAL A 292 18.02 49.41 44.35
CA VAL A 292 18.72 50.64 44.77
C VAL A 292 18.69 50.69 46.29
N THR A 293 19.86 50.84 46.90
CA THR A 293 20.03 50.92 48.35
C THR A 293 20.80 52.18 48.75
N PRO A 294 20.81 52.57 50.03
CA PRO A 294 21.70 53.63 50.53
C PRO A 294 23.19 53.38 50.28
N PHE A 295 23.57 52.14 49.96
CA PHE A 295 24.94 51.72 49.66
C PHE A 295 25.24 51.68 48.15
N GLY A 296 24.30 52.08 47.31
CA GLY A 296 24.41 52.05 45.85
C GLY A 296 23.45 51.08 45.18
N ILE A 297 23.65 50.87 43.87
CA ILE A 297 22.83 49.99 43.04
C ILE A 297 23.43 48.58 43.07
N THR A 298 22.62 47.60 43.47
CA THR A 298 22.94 46.18 43.27
C THR A 298 22.33 45.74 41.95
N LYS A 299 23.16 45.23 41.04
CA LYS A 299 22.73 44.81 39.69
C LYS A 299 21.76 43.62 39.75
N GLY A 300 20.86 43.57 38.78
CA GLY A 300 20.01 42.40 38.55
C GLY A 300 20.79 41.26 37.89
N ALA A 301 20.15 40.11 37.76
CA ALA A 301 20.69 38.94 37.09
C ALA A 301 20.08 38.75 35.69
N ALA A 302 20.76 37.98 34.83
CA ALA A 302 20.28 37.72 33.48
C ALA A 302 19.04 36.83 33.45
N GLY A 303 18.19 37.01 32.44
CA GLY A 303 17.15 36.05 32.10
C GLY A 303 17.75 34.80 31.44
N GLY A 304 17.01 33.70 31.47
CA GLY A 304 17.38 32.47 30.78
C GLY A 304 17.03 32.51 29.29
N PHE A 305 17.71 31.69 28.50
CA PHE A 305 17.38 31.51 27.08
C PHE A 305 16.04 30.78 26.90
N GLY A 306 15.31 31.11 25.85
CA GLY A 306 14.21 30.29 25.40
C GLY A 306 14.70 28.98 24.79
N GLY A 307 13.96 27.89 24.98
CA GLY A 307 14.20 26.63 24.31
C GLY A 307 13.82 26.69 22.84
N SER A 308 14.49 25.92 21.99
CA SER A 308 14.17 25.84 20.56
C SER A 308 12.93 24.98 20.33
N GLY A 309 12.13 25.32 19.33
CA GLY A 309 11.04 24.47 18.87
C GLY A 309 11.57 23.23 18.16
N GLY A 310 10.90 22.09 18.34
CA GLY A 310 11.24 20.85 17.64
C GLY A 310 10.86 20.93 16.16
N ASN A 311 11.61 20.27 15.28
CA ASN A 311 11.23 20.17 13.87
C ASN A 311 9.98 19.29 13.70
N GLY A 312 9.15 19.58 12.70
CA GLY A 312 8.09 18.68 12.26
C GLY A 312 8.67 17.42 11.64
N GLY A 313 7.96 16.30 11.79
CA GLY A 313 8.29 15.04 11.12
C GLY A 313 7.94 15.11 9.64
N ASN A 314 8.71 14.42 8.80
CA ASN A 314 8.40 14.33 7.37
C ASN A 314 7.15 13.49 7.14
N GLY A 315 6.39 13.80 6.08
CA GLY A 315 5.29 12.97 5.63
C GLY A 315 5.78 11.65 5.03
N GLY A 316 5.02 10.60 5.24
CA GLY A 316 5.30 9.27 4.70
C GLY A 316 5.08 9.22 3.20
N ARG A 317 5.89 8.43 2.49
CA ARG A 317 5.72 8.21 1.05
C ARG A 317 4.43 7.44 0.76
N GLY A 318 3.72 7.77 -0.31
CA GLY A 318 2.61 6.95 -0.81
C GLY A 318 3.06 5.59 -1.37
N GLY A 319 2.25 4.56 -1.18
CA GLY A 319 2.52 3.23 -1.73
C GLY A 319 2.31 3.20 -3.25
N ASN A 320 3.04 2.35 -3.96
CA ASN A 320 2.87 2.25 -5.42
C ASN A 320 1.56 1.50 -5.76
N GLY A 321 1.03 1.73 -6.95
CA GLY A 321 -0.05 0.91 -7.49
C GLY A 321 0.35 -0.58 -7.57
N GLY A 322 -0.63 -1.46 -7.51
CA GLY A 322 -0.48 -2.89 -7.69
C GLY A 322 0.04 -3.26 -9.08
N LEU A 323 0.79 -4.35 -9.14
CA LEU A 323 1.25 -4.92 -10.41
C LEU A 323 0.11 -5.68 -11.10
N THR A 324 0.22 -5.86 -12.40
CA THR A 324 -0.79 -6.56 -13.20
C THR A 324 -0.11 -7.62 -14.07
N CYS A 325 -0.65 -8.84 -14.06
CA CYS A 325 -0.45 -9.80 -15.14
C CYS A 325 -1.51 -9.59 -16.23
N ASP A 326 -1.22 -10.09 -17.43
CA ASP A 326 -2.13 -10.01 -18.56
C ASP A 326 -3.25 -11.06 -18.48
N VAL A 327 -4.33 -10.79 -19.21
CA VAL A 327 -5.50 -11.68 -19.32
C VAL A 327 -5.49 -12.33 -20.70
N PHE A 328 -5.57 -13.66 -20.74
CA PHE A 328 -5.69 -14.44 -21.96
C PHE A 328 -7.12 -14.92 -22.15
N VAL A 329 -7.64 -14.79 -23.36
CA VAL A 329 -9.00 -15.21 -23.71
C VAL A 329 -8.96 -16.08 -24.96
N SER A 330 -9.37 -17.34 -24.85
CA SER A 330 -9.49 -18.27 -25.98
C SER A 330 -10.95 -18.37 -26.40
N VAL A 331 -11.25 -18.13 -27.67
CA VAL A 331 -12.62 -18.12 -28.20
C VAL A 331 -12.72 -18.93 -29.50
N PRO A 332 -13.92 -19.30 -29.97
CA PRO A 332 -14.09 -19.86 -31.30
C PRO A 332 -13.74 -18.87 -32.42
N HIS A 333 -13.47 -19.38 -33.62
CA HIS A 333 -13.19 -18.56 -34.80
C HIS A 333 -14.23 -17.45 -34.99
N GLN A 334 -13.78 -16.21 -35.27
CA GLN A 334 -14.62 -15.03 -35.53
C GLN A 334 -15.50 -14.59 -34.36
N LYS A 335 -15.22 -15.02 -33.12
CA LYS A 335 -16.00 -14.64 -31.93
C LYS A 335 -15.34 -13.59 -31.04
N SER A 336 -14.14 -13.09 -31.37
CA SER A 336 -13.50 -12.00 -30.59
C SER A 336 -14.38 -10.73 -30.51
N VAL A 337 -15.20 -10.46 -31.53
CA VAL A 337 -16.11 -9.31 -31.59
C VAL A 337 -17.15 -9.28 -30.47
N VAL A 338 -17.42 -10.41 -29.82
CA VAL A 338 -18.34 -10.50 -28.66
C VAL A 338 -17.80 -9.71 -27.46
N PHE A 339 -16.49 -9.50 -27.38
CA PHE A 339 -15.84 -8.95 -26.20
C PHE A 339 -15.65 -7.44 -26.30
N ALA A 340 -16.01 -6.73 -25.23
CA ALA A 340 -15.54 -5.38 -24.93
C ALA A 340 -14.48 -5.45 -23.83
N ILE A 341 -13.38 -4.74 -24.00
CA ILE A 341 -12.27 -4.75 -23.05
C ILE A 341 -12.19 -3.40 -22.33
N GLU A 342 -12.18 -3.42 -21.00
CA GLU A 342 -12.04 -2.23 -20.15
C GLU A 342 -11.01 -2.52 -19.06
N THR A 343 -9.78 -2.01 -19.21
CA THR A 343 -8.72 -2.21 -18.23
C THR A 343 -8.27 -0.91 -17.58
N TYR A 344 -7.80 -0.99 -16.34
CA TYR A 344 -7.48 0.20 -15.54
C TYR A 344 -6.04 0.15 -15.03
N ALA A 345 -5.36 1.28 -15.16
CA ALA A 345 -4.09 1.51 -14.49
C ALA A 345 -4.31 1.53 -12.98
N SER A 346 -3.34 1.04 -12.22
CA SER A 346 -3.38 1.09 -10.77
C SER A 346 -2.65 2.35 -10.27
N PRO A 347 -3.37 3.35 -9.74
CA PRO A 347 -2.74 4.59 -9.29
C PRO A 347 -1.91 4.36 -8.02
N GLY A 348 -0.83 5.13 -7.90
CA GLY A 348 -0.09 5.22 -6.63
C GLY A 348 -0.89 5.96 -5.56
N GLY A 349 -0.62 5.63 -4.30
CA GLY A 349 -1.16 6.36 -3.16
C GLY A 349 -0.53 7.74 -3.02
N LYS A 350 -1.26 8.68 -2.44
CA LYS A 350 -0.77 10.03 -2.16
C LYS A 350 0.29 10.02 -1.06
N GLY A 351 1.33 10.83 -1.17
CA GLY A 351 2.25 11.12 -0.08
C GLY A 351 1.54 11.81 1.10
N GLY A 352 1.99 11.53 2.31
CA GLY A 352 1.52 12.20 3.51
C GLY A 352 2.08 13.61 3.61
N ASP A 353 1.34 14.52 4.23
CA ASP A 353 1.82 15.87 4.48
C ASP A 353 2.90 15.89 5.58
N GLY A 354 3.86 16.81 5.49
CA GLY A 354 4.84 17.04 6.54
C GLY A 354 4.20 17.71 7.77
N GLY A 355 4.71 17.36 8.96
CA GLY A 355 4.31 17.98 10.21
C GLY A 355 4.82 19.41 10.34
N LYS A 356 4.13 20.24 11.11
CA LYS A 356 4.58 21.62 11.40
C LYS A 356 5.73 21.63 12.41
N GLY A 357 6.68 22.54 12.23
CA GLY A 357 7.69 22.82 13.24
C GLY A 357 7.10 23.52 14.47
N GLY A 358 7.64 23.21 15.64
CA GLY A 358 7.28 23.85 16.89
C GLY A 358 7.82 25.28 16.98
N GLN A 359 7.12 26.13 17.71
CA GLN A 359 7.60 27.49 17.97
C GLN A 359 8.75 27.47 18.99
N GLY A 360 9.71 28.38 18.85
CA GLY A 360 10.73 28.59 19.88
C GLY A 360 10.14 29.31 21.09
N GLY A 361 10.65 28.98 22.28
CA GLY A 361 10.28 29.62 23.54
C GLY A 361 10.84 31.03 23.64
N ALA A 362 10.10 31.93 24.27
CA ALA A 362 10.56 33.29 24.52
C ALA A 362 11.76 33.31 25.47
N ALA A 363 12.65 34.29 25.31
CA ALA A 363 13.67 34.62 26.29
C ALA A 363 13.06 35.02 27.64
N GLY A 364 13.75 34.68 28.73
CA GLY A 364 13.47 35.21 30.05
C GLY A 364 13.85 36.69 30.15
N ILE A 365 13.09 37.45 30.93
CA ILE A 365 13.32 38.88 31.12
C ILE A 365 14.49 39.07 32.10
N HIS A 366 15.44 39.94 31.75
CA HIS A 366 16.52 40.34 32.64
C HIS A 366 15.98 41.07 33.88
N GLY A 367 16.64 40.86 35.02
CA GLY A 367 16.31 41.58 36.25
C GLY A 367 16.53 43.08 36.12
N LYS A 368 15.76 43.88 36.88
CA LYS A 368 15.95 45.34 36.95
C LYS A 368 17.40 45.68 37.32
N PHE A 369 17.98 46.71 36.69
CA PHE A 369 19.39 47.11 36.85
C PHE A 369 20.42 46.04 36.43
N TYR A 370 20.02 45.06 35.61
CA TYR A 370 20.97 44.24 34.89
C TYR A 370 21.75 45.12 33.92
N GLU A 371 23.08 45.00 33.95
CA GLU A 371 23.96 45.64 32.97
C GLU A 371 24.62 44.52 32.18
N ASP A 372 24.45 44.56 30.87
CA ASP A 372 25.15 43.67 29.95
C ASP A 372 26.64 44.01 30.00
N ASP A 373 27.47 43.04 30.35
CA ASP A 373 28.93 43.20 30.45
C ASP A 373 29.62 43.14 29.07
N GLY A 374 28.83 43.10 27.99
CA GLY A 374 29.33 43.01 26.62
C GLY A 374 29.73 41.59 26.23
N SER A 375 29.59 40.61 27.12
CA SER A 375 29.55 39.20 26.73
C SER A 375 28.21 38.94 26.03
N LEU A 376 28.21 38.20 24.91
CA LEU A 376 27.04 37.92 24.06
C LEU A 376 25.95 37.04 24.73
N THR A 377 25.62 37.29 26.00
CA THR A 377 24.71 36.52 26.84
C THR A 377 23.35 37.19 27.05
N ALA A 378 22.94 38.05 26.11
CA ALA A 378 21.54 38.48 26.02
C ALA A 378 20.66 37.24 25.92
N SER A 379 19.62 37.14 26.76
CA SER A 379 18.70 36.01 26.70
C SER A 379 18.00 36.04 25.33
N LEU A 380 18.25 35.02 24.51
CA LEU A 380 17.67 34.91 23.18
C LEU A 380 16.43 34.01 23.20
N THR A 381 15.43 34.41 22.42
CA THR A 381 14.29 33.56 22.07
C THR A 381 14.82 32.35 21.29
N GLY A 382 14.31 31.16 21.59
CA GLY A 382 14.67 29.96 20.86
C GLY A 382 14.25 30.04 19.40
N SER A 383 14.95 29.34 18.51
CA SER A 383 14.55 29.26 17.10
C SER A 383 13.31 28.39 16.95
N ALA A 384 12.43 28.73 16.01
CA ALA A 384 11.37 27.83 15.58
C ALA A 384 11.96 26.60 14.87
N GLY A 385 11.30 25.45 15.02
CA GLY A 385 11.62 24.26 14.27
C GLY A 385 11.21 24.39 12.80
N ALA A 386 11.91 23.68 11.92
CA ALA A 386 11.53 23.57 10.52
C ALA A 386 10.28 22.70 10.34
N ASN A 387 9.46 23.01 9.34
CA ASN A 387 8.39 22.12 8.90
C ASN A 387 8.99 20.85 8.26
N GLY A 388 8.33 19.72 8.45
CA GLY A 388 8.63 18.50 7.73
C GLY A 388 8.31 18.62 6.25
N LEU A 389 9.01 17.83 5.43
CA LEU A 389 8.75 17.73 4.00
C LEU A 389 7.54 16.83 3.74
N ASN A 390 6.76 17.13 2.71
CA ASN A 390 5.72 16.22 2.25
C ASN A 390 6.34 14.95 1.67
N GLY A 391 5.69 13.81 1.90
CA GLY A 391 6.05 12.54 1.28
C GLY A 391 5.80 12.59 -0.23
N ALA A 392 6.60 11.84 -0.99
CA ALA A 392 6.36 11.67 -2.42
C ALA A 392 5.17 10.74 -2.67
N ASP A 393 4.46 10.96 -3.77
CA ASP A 393 3.41 10.06 -4.23
C ASP A 393 4.00 8.69 -4.67
N GLY A 394 3.16 7.67 -4.57
CA GLY A 394 3.44 6.34 -5.10
C GLY A 394 3.45 6.34 -6.63
N LYS A 395 4.13 5.37 -7.22
CA LYS A 395 4.13 5.21 -8.68
C LYS A 395 2.86 4.52 -9.17
N THR A 396 2.21 5.10 -10.17
CA THR A 396 1.16 4.45 -10.95
C THR A 396 1.73 3.28 -11.76
N ARG A 397 0.99 2.19 -11.86
CA ARG A 397 1.30 1.02 -12.70
C ARG A 397 0.31 0.91 -13.84
N ASN A 398 0.79 0.42 -14.98
CA ASN A 398 -0.01 0.27 -16.19
C ASN A 398 -1.17 -0.70 -15.97
N ALA A 399 -2.20 -0.56 -16.80
CA ALA A 399 -3.30 -1.52 -16.88
C ALA A 399 -2.80 -2.87 -17.45
N PRO A 400 -3.47 -4.00 -17.14
CA PRO A 400 -3.20 -5.25 -17.84
C PRO A 400 -3.59 -5.14 -19.32
N ASN A 401 -2.90 -5.89 -20.18
CA ASN A 401 -3.39 -6.14 -21.52
C ASN A 401 -4.35 -7.34 -21.51
N VAL A 402 -5.25 -7.37 -22.49
CA VAL A 402 -6.11 -8.53 -22.76
C VAL A 402 -5.80 -9.05 -24.16
N HIS A 403 -5.37 -10.30 -24.24
CA HIS A 403 -5.00 -10.96 -25.48
C HIS A 403 -6.08 -11.97 -25.84
N ILE A 404 -6.70 -11.83 -27.01
CA ILE A 404 -7.75 -12.74 -27.49
C ILE A 404 -7.19 -13.64 -28.59
N TYR A 405 -7.25 -14.94 -28.39
CA TYR A 405 -6.93 -15.98 -29.36
C TYR A 405 -8.20 -16.57 -29.96
N GLU A 406 -8.36 -16.46 -31.27
CA GLU A 406 -9.43 -17.15 -31.99
C GLU A 406 -8.93 -18.52 -32.45
N ARG A 407 -9.55 -19.59 -31.95
CA ARG A 407 -9.25 -20.95 -32.36
C ARG A 407 -9.72 -21.15 -33.81
N PRO A 408 -8.85 -21.63 -34.72
CA PRO A 408 -9.18 -21.82 -36.12
C PRO A 408 -10.28 -22.86 -36.35
#